data_AF-A0A315E962-F1
#
_entry.id   AF-A0A315E962-F1
#
_cell.length_a   1.000
_cell.length_b   1.000
_cell.length_c   1.000
_cell.angle_alpha   90.00
_cell.angle_beta   90.00
_cell.angle_gamma   90.00
#
_symmetry.space_group_name_H-M   'P 1'
#
loop_
_entity.id
_entity.type
_entity.pdbx_description
1 polymer ?
#
loop_
_entity_poly.entity_id
_entity_poly.type
_entity_poly.pdbx_seq_one_letter_code
_entity_poly.pdbx_strand_id
1 'polypeptide(L)'
;MYEWFKFLHLAAGVVWLGGMTLLVFASRPAAIQQMAPPERLTLMASVLSRFFWMVWVAIALLLASGFWMLSVSDMKLAPKGWHAMSGLGLVMCAIFVHNWFAPFKRLKRSVALSDWPAAGRAMGQIHPLVLTNLGLGWAAVAAVLIWR
;
A
#
# COMPACT_ATOMS: atom_id res chain seq x y z
N MET A 1 -8.82 -3.28 -26.14
CA MET A 1 -7.73 -3.75 -25.26
C MET A 1 -7.35 -2.72 -24.19
N TYR A 2 -7.16 -1.44 -24.54
CA TYR A 2 -6.80 -0.36 -23.60
C TYR A 2 -7.72 -0.23 -22.37
N GLU A 3 -9.04 -0.37 -22.56
CA GLU A 3 -10.02 -0.28 -21.45
C GLU A 3 -9.85 -1.39 -20.40
N TRP A 4 -9.40 -2.59 -20.79
CA TRP A 4 -9.10 -3.65 -19.83
C TRP A 4 -7.87 -3.33 -18.98
N PHE A 5 -6.83 -2.73 -19.56
CA PHE A 5 -5.64 -2.31 -18.81
C PHE A 5 -5.96 -1.17 -17.84
N LYS A 6 -6.76 -0.19 -18.27
CA LYS A 6 -7.29 0.86 -17.37
C LYS A 6 -8.08 0.26 -16.21
N PHE A 7 -9.00 -0.67 -16.50
CA PHE A 7 -9.80 -1.33 -15.49
C PHE A 7 -8.92 -2.05 -14.48
N LEU A 8 -7.95 -2.85 -14.93
CA LEU A 8 -7.02 -3.56 -14.05
C LEU A 8 -6.14 -2.60 -13.23
N HIS A 9 -5.66 -1.52 -13.85
CA HIS A 9 -4.87 -0.49 -13.17
C HIS A 9 -5.69 0.14 -12.04
N LEU A 10 -6.92 0.58 -12.35
CA LEU A 10 -7.81 1.21 -11.38
C LEU A 10 -8.20 0.21 -10.27
N ALA A 11 -8.55 -1.02 -10.62
CA ALA A 11 -8.92 -2.06 -9.65
C ALA A 11 -7.77 -2.35 -8.68
N ALA A 12 -6.53 -2.47 -9.17
CA ALA A 12 -5.35 -2.65 -8.34
C ALA A 12 -5.11 -1.44 -7.41
N GLY A 13 -5.28 -0.22 -7.92
CA GLY A 13 -5.25 1.00 -7.12
C GLY A 13 -6.31 1.02 -6.02
N VAL A 14 -7.55 0.63 -6.33
CA VAL A 14 -8.66 0.55 -5.38
C VAL A 14 -8.41 -0.48 -4.29
N VAL A 15 -7.93 -1.68 -4.65
CA VAL A 15 -7.59 -2.73 -3.67
C VAL A 15 -6.52 -2.24 -2.70
N TRP A 16 -5.47 -1.59 -3.21
CA TRP A 16 -4.37 -1.12 -2.37
C TRP A 16 -4.79 0.08 -1.50
N LEU A 17 -5.33 1.14 -2.11
CA LEU A 17 -5.70 2.37 -1.40
C LEU A 17 -6.89 2.15 -0.45
N GLY A 18 -7.89 1.40 -0.90
CA GLY A 18 -9.05 1.02 -0.10
C GLY A 18 -8.68 0.11 1.06
N GLY A 19 -7.80 -0.87 0.83
CA GLY A 19 -7.30 -1.74 1.90
C GLY A 19 -6.48 -0.99 2.95
N MET A 20 -5.63 -0.04 2.55
CA MET A 20 -4.91 0.83 3.50
C MET A 20 -5.88 1.70 4.31
N THR A 21 -6.89 2.27 3.66
CA THR A 21 -7.95 3.06 4.30
C THR A 21 -8.66 2.22 5.37
N LEU A 22 -9.10 1.02 5.02
CA LEU A 22 -9.77 0.09 5.95
C LEU A 22 -8.87 -0.24 7.15
N LEU A 23 -7.60 -0.58 6.90
CA LEU A 23 -6.66 -0.94 7.96
C LEU A 23 -6.40 0.20 8.94
N VAL A 24 -6.19 1.41 8.42
CA VAL A 24 -5.83 2.59 9.21
C VAL A 24 -7.03 3.08 10.02
N PHE A 25 -8.20 3.22 9.40
CA PHE A 25 -9.32 3.93 10.00
C PHE A 25 -10.35 3.02 10.67
N ALA A 26 -10.43 1.74 10.30
CA ALA A 26 -11.41 0.82 10.89
C ALA A 26 -10.73 -0.32 11.67
N SER A 27 -9.92 -1.14 11.00
CA SER A 27 -9.40 -2.38 11.59
C SER A 27 -8.48 -2.13 12.78
N ARG A 28 -7.53 -1.19 12.65
CA ARG A 28 -6.56 -0.90 13.71
C ARG A 28 -7.21 -0.27 14.94
N PRO A 29 -8.05 0.78 14.83
CA PRO A 29 -8.76 1.34 15.99
C PRO A 29 -9.62 0.30 16.71
N ALA A 30 -10.38 -0.51 15.96
CA ALA A 30 -11.21 -1.57 16.54
C ALA A 30 -10.36 -2.59 17.32
N ALA A 31 -9.24 -3.03 16.76
CA ALA A 31 -8.33 -3.97 17.42
C ALA A 31 -7.66 -3.35 18.67
N ILE A 32 -7.39 -2.04 18.69
CA ILE A 32 -6.84 -1.38 19.88
C ILE A 32 -7.88 -1.33 21.02
N GLN A 33 -9.15 -1.08 20.68
CA GLN A 33 -10.23 -0.93 21.66
C GLN A 33 -10.69 -2.27 22.25
N GLN A 34 -10.69 -3.34 21.45
CA GLN A 34 -11.35 -4.60 21.82
C GLN A 34 -10.40 -5.70 22.27
N MET A 35 -9.09 -5.58 22.02
CA MET A 35 -8.15 -6.69 22.21
C MET A 35 -6.95 -6.30 23.07
N ALA A 36 -6.49 -7.26 23.87
CA ALA A 36 -5.25 -7.13 24.62
C ALA A 36 -4.03 -7.02 23.68
N PRO A 37 -2.89 -6.47 24.14
CA PRO A 37 -1.73 -6.24 23.27
C PRO A 37 -1.23 -7.47 22.50
N PRO A 38 -1.10 -8.68 23.10
CA PRO A 38 -0.68 -9.87 22.36
C PRO A 38 -1.66 -10.28 21.26
N GLU A 39 -2.95 -10.29 21.57
CA GLU A 39 -4.03 -10.71 20.66
C GLU A 39 -4.18 -9.78 19.45
N ARG A 40 -4.13 -8.46 19.68
CA ARG A 40 -4.18 -7.51 18.55
C ARG A 40 -2.94 -7.61 17.67
N LEU A 41 -1.76 -7.89 18.25
CA LEU A 41 -0.51 -8.01 17.48
C LEU A 41 -0.50 -9.29 16.62
N THR A 42 -0.98 -10.41 17.15
CA THR A 42 -1.15 -11.66 16.37
C THR A 42 -2.18 -11.49 15.26
N LEU A 43 -3.34 -10.88 15.55
CA LEU A 43 -4.35 -10.58 14.55
C LEU A 43 -3.78 -9.68 13.44
N MET A 44 -3.18 -8.56 13.81
CA MET A 44 -2.65 -7.60 12.84
C MET A 44 -1.50 -8.21 12.01
N ALA A 45 -0.64 -9.04 12.59
CA ALA A 45 0.37 -9.75 11.83
C ALA A 45 -0.26 -10.67 10.76
N SER A 46 -1.33 -11.40 11.11
CA SER A 46 -2.07 -12.26 10.17
C SER A 46 -2.76 -11.46 9.06
N VAL A 47 -3.47 -10.39 9.43
CA VAL A 47 -4.18 -9.50 8.50
C VAL A 47 -3.20 -8.84 7.54
N LEU A 48 -2.12 -8.23 8.05
CA LEU A 48 -1.10 -7.59 7.22
C LEU A 48 -0.41 -8.60 6.30
N SER A 49 -0.21 -9.85 6.74
CA SER A 49 0.40 -10.88 5.89
C SER A 49 -0.44 -11.21 4.66
N ARG A 50 -1.77 -11.28 4.80
CA ARG A 50 -2.69 -11.50 3.68
C ARG A 50 -2.78 -10.25 2.81
N PHE A 51 -2.96 -9.09 3.44
CA PHE A 51 -3.09 -7.82 2.73
C PHE A 51 -1.84 -7.50 1.90
N PHE A 52 -0.64 -7.65 2.46
CA PHE A 52 0.58 -7.34 1.73
C PHE A 52 0.84 -8.30 0.56
N TRP A 53 0.39 -9.55 0.62
CA TRP A 53 0.38 -10.41 -0.57
C TRP A 53 -0.54 -9.87 -1.66
N MET A 54 -1.74 -9.39 -1.31
CA MET A 54 -2.63 -8.72 -2.27
C MET A 54 -1.98 -7.43 -2.83
N VAL A 55 -1.24 -6.69 -2.01
CA VAL A 55 -0.51 -5.48 -2.45
C VAL A 55 0.61 -5.82 -3.43
N TRP A 56 1.35 -6.92 -3.24
CA TRP A 56 2.33 -7.37 -4.23
C TRP A 56 1.70 -7.61 -5.61
N VAL A 57 0.55 -8.27 -5.64
CA VAL A 57 -0.22 -8.49 -6.88
C VAL A 57 -0.69 -7.15 -7.45
N ALA A 58 -1.21 -6.26 -6.62
CA ALA A 58 -1.65 -4.94 -7.05
C ALA A 58 -0.50 -4.10 -7.63
N ILE A 59 0.68 -4.11 -7.02
CA ILE A 59 1.88 -3.42 -7.52
C ILE A 59 2.27 -3.97 -8.90
N ALA A 60 2.32 -5.30 -9.06
CA ALA A 60 2.65 -5.91 -10.33
C ALA A 60 1.66 -5.49 -11.44
N LEU A 61 0.36 -5.52 -11.12
CA LEU A 61 -0.68 -5.06 -12.05
C LEU A 61 -0.57 -3.57 -12.38
N LEU A 62 -0.34 -2.70 -11.38
CA LEU A 62 -0.21 -1.25 -11.56
C LEU A 62 0.99 -0.90 -12.44
N LEU A 63 2.15 -1.51 -12.19
CA LEU A 63 3.36 -1.27 -12.98
C LEU A 63 3.18 -1.80 -14.41
N ALA A 64 2.74 -3.05 -14.57
CA ALA A 64 2.57 -3.64 -15.91
C ALA A 64 1.56 -2.86 -16.76
N SER A 65 0.40 -2.53 -16.19
CA SER A 65 -0.62 -1.75 -16.89
C SER A 65 -0.21 -0.29 -17.09
N GLY A 66 0.42 0.34 -16.10
CA GLY A 66 0.86 1.73 -16.17
C GLY A 66 1.95 1.94 -17.22
N PHE A 67 2.98 1.09 -17.24
CA PHE A 67 4.03 1.15 -18.26
C PHE A 67 3.49 0.88 -19.67
N TRP A 68 2.56 -0.06 -19.82
CA TRP A 68 1.89 -0.30 -21.11
C TRP A 68 1.08 0.92 -21.56
N MET A 69 0.31 1.54 -20.65
CA MET A 69 -0.47 2.73 -20.98
C MET A 69 0.41 3.91 -21.37
N LEU A 70 1.57 4.07 -20.72
CA LEU A 70 2.55 5.11 -21.06
C LEU A 70 3.26 4.84 -22.40
N SER A 71 3.59 3.58 -22.72
CA SER A 71 4.31 3.24 -23.96
C SER A 71 3.45 3.40 -25.22
N VAL A 72 2.13 3.23 -25.10
CA VAL A 72 1.17 3.41 -26.19
C VAL A 72 0.72 4.88 -26.32
N SER A 73 0.93 5.70 -25.29
CA SER A 73 0.66 7.14 -25.33
C SER A 73 1.86 7.93 -25.86
N ASP A 74 1.61 9.03 -26.58
CA ASP A 74 2.69 9.96 -26.90
C ASP A 74 3.14 10.68 -25.62
N MET A 75 4.30 10.26 -25.08
CA MET A 75 4.87 10.80 -23.84
C MET A 75 5.09 12.31 -23.86
N LYS A 76 5.15 12.96 -25.03
CA LYS A 76 5.26 14.44 -25.13
C LYS A 76 3.92 15.16 -25.03
N LEU A 77 2.82 14.45 -25.29
CA LEU A 77 1.44 14.95 -25.18
C LEU A 77 0.75 14.46 -23.89
N ALA A 78 1.41 13.58 -23.13
CA ALA A 78 0.89 13.07 -21.87
C ALA A 78 0.73 14.19 -20.83
N PRO A 79 -0.44 14.29 -20.16
CA PRO A 79 -0.67 15.26 -19.10
C PRO A 79 0.43 15.26 -18.03
N LYS A 80 0.80 16.43 -17.52
CA LYS A 80 1.82 16.55 -16.45
C LYS A 80 1.46 15.70 -15.21
N GLY A 81 0.17 15.55 -14.92
CA GLY A 81 -0.35 14.71 -13.85
C GLY A 81 0.00 13.22 -13.98
N TRP A 82 0.20 12.69 -15.20
CA TRP A 82 0.56 11.28 -15.42
C TRP A 82 2.01 11.00 -15.02
N HIS A 83 2.91 11.94 -15.32
CA HIS A 83 4.31 11.86 -14.86
C HIS A 83 4.40 11.98 -13.34
N ALA A 84 3.63 12.89 -12.75
CA ALA A 84 3.55 13.02 -11.30
C ALA A 84 3.01 11.74 -10.63
N MET A 85 1.90 11.18 -11.14
CA MET A 85 1.34 9.90 -10.67
C MET A 85 2.37 8.77 -10.76
N SER A 86 3.10 8.68 -11.86
CA SER A 86 4.11 7.64 -12.07
C SER A 86 5.25 7.75 -11.05
N GLY A 87 5.77 8.97 -10.84
CA GLY A 87 6.80 9.22 -9.84
C GLY A 87 6.33 8.89 -8.42
N LEU A 88 5.12 9.33 -8.05
CA LEU A 88 4.51 9.02 -6.75
C LEU A 88 4.32 7.50 -6.58
N GLY A 89 3.81 6.81 -7.59
CA GLY A 89 3.63 5.35 -7.56
C GLY A 89 4.93 4.58 -7.34
N LEU A 90 6.05 5.03 -7.93
CA LEU A 90 7.36 4.42 -7.68
C LEU A 90 7.84 4.65 -6.24
N VAL A 91 7.65 5.86 -5.69
CA VAL A 91 7.97 6.14 -4.28
C VAL A 91 7.12 5.28 -3.35
N MET A 92 5.82 5.15 -3.63
CA MET A 92 4.90 4.26 -2.89
C MET A 92 5.36 2.80 -2.90
N CYS A 93 5.81 2.31 -4.06
CA CYS A 93 6.38 0.97 -4.19
C CYS A 93 7.64 0.80 -3.34
N ALA A 94 8.56 1.78 -3.37
CA ALA A 94 9.78 1.74 -2.57
C ALA A 94 9.48 1.71 -1.05
N ILE A 95 8.52 2.51 -0.59
CA ILE A 95 8.05 2.49 0.80
C ILE A 95 7.48 1.11 1.16
N PHE A 96 6.67 0.52 0.28
CA PHE A 96 6.10 -0.80 0.52
C PHE A 96 7.17 -1.90 0.59
N VAL A 97 8.13 -1.89 -0.34
CA VAL A 97 9.27 -2.81 -0.33
C VAL A 97 10.03 -2.71 1.00
N HIS A 98 10.37 -1.48 1.43
CA HIS A 98 11.01 -1.27 2.72
C HIS A 98 10.17 -1.81 3.88
N ASN A 99 8.86 -1.51 3.89
CA ASN A 99 7.92 -1.95 4.92
C ASN A 99 7.82 -3.48 5.00
N TRP A 100 7.79 -4.18 3.86
CA TRP A 100 7.74 -5.64 3.79
C TRP A 100 9.01 -6.29 4.34
N PHE A 101 10.18 -5.86 3.85
CA PHE A 101 11.45 -6.51 4.16
C PHE A 101 12.01 -6.17 5.54
N ALA A 102 11.69 -4.99 6.10
CA ALA A 102 12.21 -4.56 7.40
C ALA A 102 11.17 -4.72 8.54
N PRO A 103 10.24 -3.78 8.79
CA PRO A 103 9.40 -3.82 9.98
C PRO A 103 8.38 -4.97 9.96
N PHE A 104 7.81 -5.33 8.80
CA PHE A 104 6.87 -6.45 8.73
C PHE A 104 7.52 -7.81 8.99
N LYS A 105 8.73 -8.03 8.43
CA LYS A 105 9.52 -9.23 8.75
C LYS A 105 9.85 -9.31 10.24
N ARG A 106 10.21 -8.18 10.87
CA ARG A 106 10.44 -8.09 12.33
C ARG A 106 9.19 -8.39 13.13
N LEU A 107 8.04 -7.83 12.75
CA LEU A 107 6.75 -8.10 13.40
C LEU A 107 6.44 -9.60 13.42
N LYS A 108 6.47 -10.26 12.24
CA LYS A 108 6.19 -11.70 12.16
C LYS A 108 7.13 -12.54 13.03
N ARG A 109 8.43 -12.21 13.02
CA ARG A 109 9.42 -12.91 13.84
C ARG A 109 9.14 -12.72 15.34
N SER A 110 8.91 -11.49 15.78
CA SER A 110 8.65 -11.21 17.20
C SER A 110 7.35 -11.83 17.70
N VAL A 111 6.29 -11.84 16.87
CA VAL A 111 5.04 -12.56 17.19
C VAL A 111 5.28 -14.07 17.31
N ALA A 112 6.06 -14.67 16.40
CA ALA A 112 6.37 -16.11 16.47
C ALA A 112 7.20 -16.49 17.69
N LEU A 113 8.00 -15.56 18.22
CA LEU A 113 8.80 -15.73 19.44
C LEU A 113 8.08 -15.24 20.70
N SER A 114 6.83 -14.79 20.60
CA SER A 114 6.07 -14.17 21.70
C SER A 114 6.79 -12.98 22.36
N ASP A 115 7.67 -12.28 21.63
CA ASP A 115 8.34 -11.05 22.06
C ASP A 115 7.42 -9.85 21.80
N TRP A 116 6.45 -9.64 22.69
CA TRP A 116 5.43 -8.60 22.57
C TRP A 116 5.99 -7.18 22.56
N PRO A 117 7.01 -6.82 23.37
CA PRO A 117 7.63 -5.50 23.28
C PRO A 117 8.25 -5.22 21.90
N ALA A 118 8.98 -6.19 21.32
CA ALA A 118 9.55 -6.01 19.98
C ALA A 118 8.48 -5.99 18.87
N ALA A 119 7.46 -6.84 18.98
CA ALA A 119 6.32 -6.84 18.07
C ALA A 119 5.58 -5.50 18.07
N GLY A 120 5.37 -4.90 19.26
CA GLY A 120 4.77 -3.58 19.40
C GLY A 120 5.59 -2.47 18.75
N ARG A 121 6.93 -2.48 18.92
CA ARG A 121 7.83 -1.54 18.24
C ARG A 121 7.78 -1.68 16.72
N ALA A 122 7.84 -2.91 16.22
CA ALA A 122 7.74 -3.17 14.78
C ALA A 122 6.40 -2.69 14.21
N MET A 123 5.29 -2.96 14.90
CA MET A 123 3.96 -2.48 14.51
C MET A 123 3.88 -0.94 14.52
N GLY A 124 4.52 -0.29 15.49
CA GLY A 124 4.67 1.15 15.56
C GLY A 124 5.42 1.76 14.37
N GLN A 125 6.36 1.03 13.77
CA GLN A 125 7.07 1.44 12.55
C GLN A 125 6.24 1.25 11.27
N ILE A 126 5.40 0.22 11.20
CA ILE A 126 4.55 -0.05 10.03
C ILE A 126 3.50 1.06 9.84
N HIS A 127 2.90 1.52 10.93
CA HIS A 127 1.79 2.48 10.88
C HIS A 127 2.10 3.80 10.13
N PRO A 128 3.18 4.55 10.46
CA PRO A 128 3.51 5.77 9.73
C PRO A 128 3.85 5.50 8.25
N LEU A 129 4.49 4.36 7.93
CA LEU A 129 4.77 4.01 6.54
C LEU A 129 3.48 3.79 5.73
N VAL A 130 2.50 3.10 6.32
CA VAL A 130 1.19 2.89 5.68
C VAL A 130 0.43 4.21 5.54
N LEU A 131 0.47 5.10 6.55
CA LEU A 131 -0.14 6.43 6.47
C LEU A 131 0.49 7.31 5.39
N THR A 132 1.82 7.35 5.32
CA THR A 132 2.54 8.08 4.25
C THR A 132 2.15 7.53 2.89
N ASN A 133 2.11 6.20 2.74
CA ASN A 133 1.75 5.56 1.48
C ASN A 133 0.30 5.87 1.07
N LEU A 134 -0.62 5.88 2.04
CA LEU A 134 -2.02 6.28 1.83
C LEU A 134 -2.13 7.75 1.38
N GLY A 135 -1.37 8.66 2.01
CA GLY A 135 -1.33 10.08 1.61
C GLY A 135 -0.77 10.27 0.20
N LEU A 136 0.32 9.58 -0.13
CA LEU A 136 0.89 9.59 -1.49
C LEU A 136 -0.08 9.03 -2.53
N GLY A 137 -0.85 7.98 -2.18
CA GLY A 137 -1.86 7.42 -3.05
C GLY A 137 -2.97 8.40 -3.39
N TRP A 138 -3.48 9.13 -2.40
CA TRP A 138 -4.43 10.22 -2.65
C TRP A 138 -3.84 11.37 -3.45
N ALA A 139 -2.57 11.72 -3.20
CA ALA A 139 -1.85 12.71 -4.01
C ALA A 139 -1.71 12.27 -5.47
N ALA A 140 -1.47 10.98 -5.72
CA ALA A 140 -1.40 10.43 -7.07
C ALA A 140 -2.76 10.49 -7.79
N VAL A 141 -3.86 10.19 -7.08
CA VAL A 141 -5.23 10.35 -7.60
C VAL A 141 -5.52 11.82 -7.92
N ALA A 142 -5.19 12.73 -7.01
CA ALA A 142 -5.36 14.17 -7.21
C ALA A 142 -4.54 14.68 -8.41
N ALA A 143 -3.31 14.20 -8.58
CA ALA A 143 -2.45 14.56 -9.72
C ALA A 143 -3.11 14.20 -11.06
N VAL A 144 -3.74 13.03 -11.18
CA VAL A 144 -4.40 12.64 -12.43
C VAL A 144 -5.71 13.38 -12.68
N LEU A 145 -6.49 13.65 -11.61
CA LEU A 145 -7.82 14.23 -11.75
C LEU A 145 -7.79 15.75 -11.90
N ILE A 146 -6.92 16.42 -11.14
CA ILE A 146 -6.89 17.89 -11.00
C ILE A 146 -5.81 18.49 -11.88
N TRP A 147 -4.64 17.84 -11.96
CA TRP A 147 -3.49 18.36 -12.70
C TRP A 147 -3.43 17.77 -14.12
N ARG A 148 -4.41 18.17 -14.95
CA ARG A 148 -4.45 17.84 -16.38
C ARG A 148 -3.50 18.72 -17.19
#